data_AF-B0SX54-F1
#
_entry.id   AF-B0SX54-F1
#
_cell.length_a   1.000
_cell.length_b   1.000
_cell.length_c   1.000
_cell.angle_alpha   90.00
_cell.angle_beta   90.00
_cell.angle_gamma   90.00
#
_symmetry.space_group_name_H-M   'P 1'
#
loop_
_entity.id
_entity.type
_entity.pdbx_description
1 polymer ?
#
loop_
_entity_poly.entity_id
_entity_poly.type
_entity_poly.pdbx_seq_one_letter_code
_entity_poly.pdbx_strand_id
1 'polypeptide(L)'
;MTQTDIPAWSLNFQLKLMTALDAAWKSIEATNDPAAIRQARDKAKAIGDLAAMARKVVLITPRDRAKPVKSPMMDAVTAGFATAGGLADLSAMAADVPPVAAQAEHARRALDKLKGGRRGRL
;
A
#
# COMPACT_ATOMS: atom_id res chain seq x y z
N MET A 1 6.27 -9.30 -6.99
CA MET A 1 5.93 -7.95 -6.50
C MET A 1 5.94 -6.99 -7.68
N THR A 2 4.78 -6.44 -8.07
CA THR A 2 4.72 -5.41 -9.12
C THR A 2 5.21 -4.09 -8.52
N GLN A 3 6.38 -3.62 -8.96
CA GLN A 3 6.90 -2.30 -8.61
C GLN A 3 5.87 -1.25 -9.05
N THR A 4 5.23 -0.61 -8.07
CA THR A 4 4.23 0.42 -8.32
C THR A 4 4.97 1.73 -8.44
N ASP A 5 5.09 2.25 -9.66
CA ASP A 5 5.71 3.55 -9.88
C ASP A 5 4.85 4.63 -9.20
N ILE A 6 5.38 5.27 -8.16
CA ILE A 6 4.70 6.33 -7.42
C ILE A 6 4.98 7.64 -8.16
N PRO A 7 3.97 8.38 -8.63
CA PRO A 7 4.19 9.65 -9.30
C PRO A 7 5.04 10.62 -8.46
N ALA A 8 6.02 11.28 -9.05
CA ALA A 8 6.92 12.21 -8.33
C ALA A 8 6.16 13.32 -7.57
N TRP A 9 5.02 13.76 -8.10
CA TRP A 9 4.16 14.74 -7.42
C TRP A 9 3.57 14.20 -6.10
N SER A 10 3.27 12.90 -6.03
CA SER A 10 2.75 12.25 -4.82
C SER A 10 3.78 12.26 -3.70
N LEU A 11 5.05 12.01 -4.03
CA LEU A 11 6.15 12.05 -3.06
C LEU A 11 6.37 13.49 -2.54
N ASN A 12 6.42 14.47 -3.44
CA ASN A 12 6.53 15.88 -3.06
C ASN A 12 5.36 16.36 -2.19
N PHE A 13 4.14 15.89 -2.49
CA PHE A 13 2.96 16.20 -1.69
C PHE A 13 3.04 15.55 -0.30
N GLN A 14 3.46 14.29 -0.21
CA GLN A 14 3.66 13.60 1.06
C GLN A 14 4.68 14.33 1.95
N LEU A 15 5.81 14.78 1.39
CA LEU A 15 6.80 15.58 2.13
C LEU A 15 6.17 16.85 2.72
N LYS A 16 5.39 17.58 1.94
CA LYS A 16 4.69 18.80 2.41
C LYS A 16 3.73 18.50 3.56
N LEU A 17 2.97 17.40 3.48
CA LEU A 17 2.05 17.01 4.56
C LEU A 17 2.81 16.66 5.84
N MET A 18 3.93 15.93 5.73
CA MET A 18 4.78 15.61 6.87
C MET A 18 5.36 16.85 7.53
N THR A 19 5.91 17.78 6.74
CA THR A 19 6.41 19.07 7.26
C THR A 19 5.30 19.88 7.94
N ALA A 20 4.08 19.86 7.40
CA ALA A 20 2.96 20.57 7.99
C ALA A 20 2.49 19.96 9.33
N LEU A 21 2.56 18.62 9.47
CA LEU A 21 2.29 17.94 10.74
C LEU A 21 3.36 18.24 11.79
N ASP A 22 4.63 18.22 11.39
CA ASP A 22 5.74 18.59 12.28
C ASP A 22 5.60 20.03 12.80
N ALA A 23 5.23 20.96 11.92
CA ALA A 23 4.94 22.34 12.32
C ALA A 23 3.74 22.44 13.28
N ALA A 24 2.68 21.65 13.06
CA ALA A 24 1.53 21.61 13.97
C ALA A 24 1.92 21.02 15.33
N TRP A 25 2.75 19.99 15.37
CA TRP A 25 3.27 19.40 16.60
C TRP A 25 4.11 20.41 17.40
N LYS A 26 5.05 21.08 16.75
CA LYS A 26 5.86 22.15 17.36
C LYS A 26 5.01 23.28 17.93
N SER A 27 3.91 23.64 17.26
CA SER A 27 2.97 24.66 17.75
C SER A 27 2.26 24.23 19.04
N ILE A 28 2.00 22.93 19.21
CA ILE A 28 1.37 22.38 20.43
C ILE A 28 2.39 22.37 21.57
N GLU A 29 3.64 22.01 21.31
CA GLU A 29 4.71 21.99 22.32
C GLU A 29 5.08 23.40 22.81
N ALA A 30 5.04 24.39 21.92
CA ALA A 30 5.47 25.75 22.22
C ALA A 30 4.45 26.59 23.01
N THR A 31 3.23 26.10 23.24
CA THR A 31 2.13 26.93 23.76
C THR A 31 1.22 26.14 24.70
N ASN A 32 0.85 26.75 25.83
CA ASN A 32 -0.10 26.19 26.80
C ASN A 32 -1.52 26.78 26.66
N ASP A 33 -1.75 27.65 25.68
CA ASP A 33 -3.07 28.19 25.39
C ASP A 33 -3.97 27.11 24.76
N PRO A 34 -5.12 26.78 25.39
CA PRO A 34 -6.05 25.78 24.85
C PRO A 34 -6.63 26.15 23.49
N ALA A 35 -6.76 27.44 23.14
CA ALA A 35 -7.26 27.86 21.83
C ALA A 35 -6.25 27.55 20.71
N ALA A 36 -4.98 27.92 20.92
CA ALA A 36 -3.90 27.60 19.99
C ALA A 36 -3.73 26.08 19.77
N ILE A 37 -3.84 25.28 20.84
CA ILE A 37 -3.76 23.81 20.74
C ILE A 37 -4.92 23.25 19.90
N ARG A 38 -6.15 23.77 20.06
CA ARG A 38 -7.30 23.37 19.23
C ARG A 38 -7.06 23.71 17.76
N GLN A 39 -6.61 24.93 17.48
CA GLN A 39 -6.30 25.36 16.11
C GLN A 39 -5.22 24.48 15.45
N ALA A 40 -4.16 24.11 16.18
CA ALA A 40 -3.13 23.21 15.67
C ALA A 40 -3.68 21.80 15.38
N ARG A 41 -4.58 21.29 16.24
CA ARG A 41 -5.27 20.01 16.00
C ARG A 41 -6.22 20.08 14.81
N ASP A 42 -6.96 21.16 14.65
CA ASP A 42 -7.86 21.36 13.49
C ASP A 42 -7.06 21.41 12.18
N LYS A 43 -5.89 22.07 12.20
CA LYS A 43 -4.94 22.04 11.08
C LYS A 43 -4.45 20.63 10.78
N ALA A 44 -4.07 19.85 11.79
CA ALA A 44 -3.67 18.46 11.61
C ALA A 44 -4.79 17.59 11.01
N LYS A 45 -6.04 17.85 11.39
CA LYS A 45 -7.22 17.18 10.83
C LYS A 45 -7.41 17.51 9.35
N ALA A 46 -7.31 18.79 8.98
CA ALA A 46 -7.37 19.22 7.59
C ALA A 46 -6.26 18.60 6.72
N ILE A 47 -5.05 18.45 7.26
CA ILE A 47 -3.94 17.73 6.59
C ILE A 47 -4.32 16.26 6.32
N GLY A 48 -4.98 15.59 7.29
CA GLY A 48 -5.49 14.23 7.12
C GLY A 48 -6.53 14.11 6.00
N ASP A 49 -7.47 15.06 5.93
CA ASP A 49 -8.51 15.10 4.90
C ASP A 49 -7.90 15.33 3.49
N LEU A 50 -6.93 16.23 3.39
CA LEU A 50 -6.17 16.46 2.15
C LEU A 50 -5.41 15.20 1.71
N ALA A 51 -4.79 14.48 2.64
CA ALA A 51 -4.11 13.22 2.35
C ALA A 51 -5.09 12.15 1.83
N ALA A 52 -6.30 12.07 2.40
CA ALA A 52 -7.34 11.16 1.93
C ALA A 52 -7.79 11.49 0.50
N MET A 53 -7.92 12.77 0.15
CA MET A 53 -8.25 13.17 -1.23
C MET A 53 -7.12 12.91 -2.20
N ALA A 54 -5.86 13.17 -1.82
CA ALA A 54 -4.71 12.88 -2.68
C ALA A 54 -4.62 11.38 -3.03
N ARG A 55 -4.95 10.48 -2.10
CA ARG A 55 -5.03 9.04 -2.41
C ARG A 55 -6.06 8.74 -3.49
N LYS A 56 -7.22 9.41 -3.49
CA LYS A 56 -8.22 9.26 -4.56
C LYS A 56 -7.67 9.74 -5.90
N VAL A 57 -6.95 10.87 -5.91
CA VAL A 57 -6.28 11.38 -7.11
C VAL A 57 -5.27 10.38 -7.66
N VAL A 58 -4.40 9.81 -6.81
CA VAL A 58 -3.41 8.79 -7.22
C VAL A 58 -4.07 7.55 -7.82
N LEU A 59 -5.27 7.17 -7.36
CA LEU A 59 -6.01 6.01 -7.90
C LEU A 59 -6.62 6.28 -9.29
N ILE A 60 -6.98 7.53 -9.60
CA ILE A 60 -7.55 7.90 -10.90
C ILE A 60 -6.50 8.37 -11.90
N THR A 61 -5.30 8.77 -11.44
CA THR A 61 -4.20 9.14 -12.34
C THR A 61 -3.83 7.92 -13.19
N PRO A 62 -3.91 8.04 -14.53
CA PRO A 62 -3.44 6.98 -15.41
C PRO A 62 -1.99 6.66 -15.08
N ARG A 63 -1.72 5.41 -14.71
CA ARG A 63 -0.36 4.93 -14.61
C ARG A 63 0.05 4.59 -16.02
N ASP A 64 1.00 5.34 -16.58
CA ASP A 64 1.66 4.92 -17.80
C ASP A 64 2.16 3.50 -17.55
N ARG A 65 1.49 2.53 -18.19
CA ARG A 65 1.91 1.14 -18.16
C ARG A 65 3.21 1.14 -18.95
N ALA A 66 4.33 1.35 -18.25
CA ALA A 66 5.64 1.24 -18.82
C ALA A 66 5.70 -0.09 -19.56
N LYS A 67 5.86 -0.01 -20.89
CA LYS A 67 6.18 -1.15 -21.73
C LYS A 67 7.38 -1.84 -21.06
N PRO A 68 7.37 -3.18 -20.86
CA PRO A 68 8.47 -3.84 -20.16
C PRO A 68 9.75 -3.57 -20.94
N VAL A 69 10.53 -2.59 -20.48
CA VAL A 69 11.92 -2.45 -20.84
C VAL A 69 12.56 -3.69 -20.23
N LYS A 70 13.02 -4.60 -21.08
CA LYS A 70 13.88 -5.70 -20.67
C LYS A 70 15.06 -5.05 -19.95
N SER A 71 15.00 -5.03 -18.63
CA SER A 71 16.07 -4.45 -17.82
C SER A 71 17.26 -5.40 -17.92
N PRO A 72 18.45 -4.93 -18.35
CA PRO A 72 19.66 -5.76 -18.41
C PRO A 72 20.07 -6.30 -17.03
N MET A 73 19.48 -5.77 -15.95
CA MET A 73 19.66 -6.26 -14.59
C MET A 73 18.98 -7.62 -14.35
N MET A 74 17.85 -7.90 -15.02
CA MET A 74 17.21 -9.21 -14.89
C MET A 74 18.04 -10.29 -15.54
N ASP A 75 18.60 -10.06 -16.73
CA ASP A 75 19.50 -11.01 -17.40
C ASP A 75 20.73 -11.33 -16.53
N ALA A 76 21.33 -10.32 -15.88
CA ALA A 76 22.45 -10.52 -14.97
C ALA A 76 22.08 -11.30 -13.69
N VAL A 77 20.89 -11.09 -13.13
CA VAL A 77 20.41 -11.83 -11.96
C VAL A 77 20.05 -13.27 -12.32
N THR A 78 19.39 -13.54 -13.46
CA THR A 78 19.16 -14.92 -13.92
C THR A 78 20.45 -15.67 -14.25
N ALA A 79 21.44 -14.99 -14.83
CA ALA A 79 22.76 -15.59 -15.08
C ALA A 79 23.52 -15.89 -13.77
N GLY A 80 23.45 -15.00 -12.79
CA GLY A 80 24.02 -15.21 -11.46
C GLY A 80 23.33 -16.33 -10.67
N PHE A 81 22.01 -16.47 -10.80
CA PHE A 81 21.22 -17.48 -10.09
C PHE A 81 21.26 -18.87 -10.74
N ALA A 82 21.62 -18.96 -12.02
CA ALA A 82 21.83 -20.24 -12.71
C ALA A 82 23.20 -20.88 -12.39
N THR A 83 24.18 -20.07 -11.97
CA THR A 83 25.55 -20.51 -11.65
C THR A 83 25.73 -20.88 -10.18
N ALA A 84 24.96 -20.28 -9.27
CA ALA A 84 24.84 -20.71 -7.88
C ALA A 84 23.62 -21.63 -7.75
N GLY A 85 23.79 -22.89 -7.34
CA GLY A 85 22.78 -23.97 -7.35
C GLY A 85 21.50 -23.81 -6.49
N GLY A 86 20.94 -22.60 -6.36
CA GLY A 86 19.78 -22.28 -5.53
C GLY A 86 18.45 -22.88 -6.01
N LEU A 87 18.36 -23.39 -7.23
CA LEU A 87 17.15 -24.10 -7.71
C LEU A 87 16.94 -25.45 -7.01
N ALA A 88 18.00 -26.11 -6.56
CA ALA A 88 17.90 -27.39 -5.84
C ALA A 88 17.35 -27.21 -4.42
N ASP A 89 17.70 -26.12 -3.75
CA ASP A 89 17.31 -25.82 -2.36
C ASP A 89 15.82 -25.42 -2.23
N LEU A 90 15.30 -24.64 -3.20
CA LEU A 90 13.88 -24.24 -3.20
C LEU A 90 12.93 -25.41 -3.50
N SER A 91 13.36 -26.39 -4.30
CA SER A 91 12.54 -27.59 -4.58
C SER A 91 12.40 -28.49 -3.35
N ALA A 92 13.37 -28.47 -2.44
CA ALA A 92 13.31 -29.22 -1.19
C ALA A 92 12.36 -28.58 -0.17
N MET A 93 12.28 -27.23 -0.11
CA MET A 93 11.35 -26.54 0.79
C MET A 93 9.90 -26.50 0.28
N ALA A 94 9.65 -26.64 -1.02
CA ALA A 94 8.31 -26.64 -1.59
C ALA A 94 7.51 -27.93 -1.34
N ALA A 95 8.16 -29.00 -0.91
CA ALA A 95 7.53 -30.29 -0.64
C ALA A 95 6.76 -30.35 0.70
N ASP A 96 6.87 -29.33 1.56
CA ASP A 96 6.38 -29.37 2.94
C ASP A 96 5.21 -28.40 3.24
N VAL A 97 4.50 -27.94 2.19
CA VAL A 97 3.35 -27.02 2.35
C VAL A 97 2.02 -27.78 2.20
N PRO A 98 1.12 -27.75 3.22
CA PRO A 98 -0.15 -28.48 3.17
C PRO A 98 -1.12 -27.93 2.10
N PRO A 99 -2.09 -28.74 1.62
CA PRO A 99 -2.76 -28.51 0.35
C PRO A 99 -3.73 -27.31 0.37
N VAL A 100 -3.45 -26.37 -0.54
CA VAL A 100 -4.19 -25.13 -0.86
C VAL A 100 -5.69 -25.32 -1.14
N ALA A 101 -6.14 -26.56 -1.37
CA ALA A 101 -7.53 -26.91 -1.69
C ALA A 101 -8.53 -26.57 -0.57
N ALA A 102 -8.17 -26.78 0.70
CA ALA A 102 -9.08 -26.54 1.83
C ALA A 102 -9.37 -25.04 2.04
N GLN A 103 -8.38 -24.18 1.74
CA GLN A 103 -8.48 -22.74 1.91
C GLN A 103 -9.36 -22.10 0.83
N ALA A 104 -9.33 -22.66 -0.39
CA ALA A 104 -10.19 -22.23 -1.49
C ALA A 104 -11.68 -22.53 -1.23
N GLU A 105 -11.99 -23.63 -0.53
CA GLU A 105 -13.36 -24.01 -0.21
C GLU A 105 -13.98 -23.14 0.89
N HIS A 106 -13.20 -22.77 1.91
CA HIS A 106 -13.61 -21.81 2.94
C HIS A 106 -13.92 -20.42 2.36
N ALA A 107 -13.12 -19.95 1.41
CA ALA A 107 -13.33 -18.65 0.76
C ALA A 107 -14.62 -18.60 -0.06
N ARG A 108 -15.00 -19.70 -0.73
CA ARG A 108 -16.25 -19.80 -1.50
C ARG A 108 -17.48 -19.74 -0.59
N ARG A 109 -17.48 -20.50 0.51
CA ARG A 109 -18.59 -20.50 1.48
C ARG A 109 -18.79 -19.15 2.18
N ALA A 110 -17.73 -18.37 2.38
CA ALA A 110 -17.82 -17.01 2.93
C ALA A 110 -18.47 -16.03 1.94
N LEU A 111 -18.19 -16.20 0.64
CA LEU A 111 -18.75 -15.36 -0.43
C LEU A 111 -20.24 -15.60 -0.65
N ASP A 112 -20.72 -16.83 -0.50
CA ASP A 112 -22.14 -17.16 -0.63
C ASP A 112 -22.99 -16.56 0.51
N LYS A 113 -22.45 -16.52 1.74
CA LYS A 113 -23.12 -15.87 2.89
C LYS A 113 -23.29 -14.36 2.69
N LEU A 114 -22.33 -13.71 2.02
CA LEU A 114 -22.40 -12.29 1.68
C LEU A 114 -23.43 -12.00 0.58
N LYS A 115 -23.64 -12.94 -0.35
CA LYS A 115 -24.61 -12.78 -1.44
C LYS A 115 -26.05 -13.12 -1.02
N GLY A 116 -26.24 -14.01 -0.04
CA GLY A 116 -27.56 -14.46 0.40
C GLY A 116 -28.32 -13.55 1.38
N GLY A 117 -27.69 -12.52 1.95
CA GLY A 117 -28.22 -11.76 3.09
C GLY A 117 -29.35 -10.75 2.83
N ARG A 118 -29.96 -10.70 1.63
CA ARG A 118 -30.96 -9.67 1.29
C ARG A 118 -32.27 -10.20 0.67
N ARG A 119 -32.76 -11.36 1.11
CA ARG A 119 -34.16 -11.79 0.90
C ARG A 119 -34.70 -12.49 2.15
N GLY A 120 -35.22 -11.70 3.08
CA GLY A 120 -35.82 -12.20 4.32
C GLY A 120 -36.56 -11.13 5.12
N ARG A 121 -37.15 -10.15 4.43
CA ARG A 121 -38.13 -9.23 5.02
C ARG A 121 -39.26 -9.03 4.02
N LEU A 122 -40.21 -9.95 4.04
CA LEU A 122 -41.64 -9.71 3.87
C LEU A 122 -42.33 -10.63 4.86
#